data_AF-U6K948-F1
#
_entry.id   AF-U6K948-F1
#
_cell.length_a   1.000
_cell.length_b   1.000
_cell.length_c   1.000
_cell.angle_alpha   90.00
_cell.angle_beta   90.00
_cell.angle_gamma   90.00
#
_symmetry.space_group_name_H-M   'P 1'
#
loop_
_entity.id
_entity.type
_entity.pdbx_description
1 polymer ?
#
loop_
_entity_poly.entity_id
_entity_poly.type
_entity_poly.pdbx_seq_one_letter_code
_entity_poly.pdbx_strand_id
1 'polypeptide(L)'
;MASSTFQQKTEEEWRQTLTREEYRVLREKATEPAGSGEYDRFTPSSGCFVCRGCLSPLFPASSKFKSGCGWPAFDRAYKGKVKAVLDLSGGMRGCLSPLFPASSKFKSGCGWPAFDRAYKGKVKAVLDLSGGMRRWEIICSTCGGHLGHVFNGERFTDTNERHCVNSLSIKYMENEPSPPLETEVLNPEK
;
A
#
# COMPACT_ATOMS: atom_id res chain seq x y z
N MET A 1 18.96 15.92 15.40
CA MET A 1 17.98 14.87 15.07
C MET A 1 16.64 15.54 14.88
N ALA A 2 16.11 15.61 13.65
CA ALA A 2 14.80 16.22 13.43
C ALA A 2 13.72 15.19 13.78
N SER A 3 13.10 15.37 14.94
CA SER A 3 11.85 14.69 15.28
C SER A 3 10.81 15.14 14.26
N SER A 4 10.56 14.30 13.26
CA SER A 4 9.50 14.49 12.26
C SER A 4 8.15 14.23 12.95
N THR A 5 7.70 15.14 13.81
CA THR A 5 6.33 15.13 14.30
C THR A 5 5.40 15.35 13.13
N PHE A 6 4.59 14.33 12.83
CA PHE A 6 3.49 14.46 11.87
C PHE A 6 2.59 15.64 12.26
N GLN A 7 1.90 16.21 11.27
CA GLN A 7 0.92 17.26 11.50
C GLN A 7 -0.03 16.87 12.63
N GLN A 8 -0.12 17.73 13.64
CA GLN A 8 -0.92 17.46 14.83
C GLN A 8 -2.39 17.75 14.54
N LYS A 9 -3.14 16.70 14.26
CA LYS A 9 -4.60 16.67 14.35
C LYS A 9 -5.00 15.53 15.26
N THR A 10 -5.99 15.77 16.09
CA THR A 10 -6.64 14.76 16.95
C THR A 10 -7.46 13.79 16.10
N GLU A 11 -7.76 12.62 16.66
CA GLU A 11 -8.59 11.62 15.97
C GLU A 11 -10.03 12.14 15.73
N GLU A 12 -10.53 13.04 16.58
CA GLU A 12 -11.83 13.69 16.40
C GLU A 12 -11.83 14.64 15.20
N GLU A 13 -10.81 15.49 15.07
CA GLU A 13 -10.65 16.37 13.90
C GLU A 13 -10.51 15.56 12.60
N TRP A 14 -9.86 14.39 12.66
CA TRP A 14 -9.81 13.48 11.51
C TRP A 14 -11.18 12.90 11.16
N ARG A 15 -11.97 12.47 12.16
CA ARG A 15 -13.33 11.94 11.95
C ARG A 15 -14.30 12.98 11.40
N GLN A 16 -14.06 14.26 11.65
CA GLN A 16 -14.85 15.37 11.11
C GLN A 16 -14.46 15.75 9.69
N THR A 17 -13.19 15.55 9.31
CA THR A 17 -12.66 15.96 7.99
C THR A 17 -12.66 14.84 6.95
N LEU A 18 -12.56 13.58 7.39
CA LEU A 18 -12.57 12.40 6.53
C LEU A 18 -13.94 11.74 6.53
N THR A 19 -14.31 11.12 5.41
CA THR A 19 -15.40 10.14 5.42
C THR A 19 -15.04 8.95 6.29
N ARG A 20 -16.04 8.17 6.69
CA ARG A 20 -15.83 6.97 7.54
C ARG A 20 -14.86 5.98 6.90
N GLU A 21 -14.97 5.77 5.59
CA GLU A 21 -14.16 4.85 4.80
C GLU A 21 -12.74 5.37 4.64
N GLU A 22 -12.57 6.67 4.34
CA GLU A 22 -11.24 7.29 4.28
C GLU A 22 -10.53 7.25 5.63
N TYR A 23 -11.26 7.51 6.74
CA TYR A 23 -10.73 7.41 8.10
C TYR A 23 -10.28 5.98 8.42
N ARG A 24 -11.10 4.97 8.08
CA ARG A 24 -10.75 3.55 8.25
C ARG A 24 -9.45 3.20 7.54
N VAL A 25 -9.26 3.67 6.31
CA VAL A 25 -8.04 3.42 5.55
C VAL A 25 -6.87 4.20 6.14
N LEU A 26 -6.96 5.54 6.22
CA LEU A 26 -5.85 6.41 6.60
C LEU A 26 -5.41 6.27 8.06
N ARG A 27 -6.33 5.98 8.99
CA ARG A 27 -6.07 6.00 10.44
C ARG A 27 -6.15 4.61 11.08
N GLU A 28 -7.10 3.79 10.65
CA GLU A 28 -7.29 2.42 11.17
C GLU A 28 -6.57 1.35 10.32
N LYS A 29 -5.80 1.76 9.30
CA LYS A 29 -5.01 0.89 8.41
C LYS A 29 -5.83 -0.18 7.67
N ALA A 30 -7.10 0.11 7.40
CA ALA A 30 -7.94 -0.75 6.58
C ALA A 30 -7.45 -0.78 5.12
N THR A 31 -7.78 -1.86 4.42
CA THR A 31 -7.52 -1.99 2.98
C THR A 31 -8.83 -2.05 2.21
N GLU A 32 -8.96 -1.26 1.16
CA GLU A 32 -10.13 -1.31 0.27
C GLU A 32 -10.18 -2.66 -0.49
N PRO A 33 -11.38 -3.17 -0.85
CA PRO A 33 -11.47 -4.37 -1.68
C PRO A 33 -10.76 -4.21 -3.04
N ALA A 34 -10.15 -5.28 -3.54
CA ALA A 34 -9.49 -5.26 -4.83
C ALA A 34 -10.47 -4.91 -5.96
N GLY A 35 -10.09 -3.98 -6.82
CA GLY A 35 -10.84 -3.56 -8.00
C GLY A 35 -12.04 -2.66 -7.73
N SER A 36 -12.29 -2.28 -6.48
CA SER A 36 -13.38 -1.35 -6.13
C SER A 36 -12.96 0.12 -6.07
N GLY A 37 -11.65 0.40 -6.07
CA GLY A 37 -11.10 1.74 -5.91
C GLY A 37 -11.23 2.60 -7.17
N GLU A 38 -11.56 3.89 -6.97
CA GLU A 38 -11.69 4.91 -8.03
C GLU A 38 -10.47 4.96 -8.98
N TYR A 39 -9.27 4.74 -8.43
CA TYR A 39 -8.02 4.95 -9.16
C TYR A 39 -7.32 3.68 -9.63
N ASP A 40 -7.93 2.50 -9.49
CA ASP A 40 -7.36 1.26 -10.01
C ASP A 40 -7.12 1.36 -11.53
N ARG A 41 -8.15 1.75 -12.28
CA ARG A 41 -8.15 1.84 -13.75
C ARG A 41 -7.91 3.25 -14.30
N PHE A 42 -7.85 4.26 -13.44
CA PHE A 42 -7.68 5.66 -13.85
C PHE A 42 -6.20 5.99 -14.04
N THR A 43 -5.73 6.11 -15.29
CA THR A 43 -4.32 6.39 -15.62
C THR A 43 -4.18 7.73 -16.35
N PRO A 44 -4.14 8.86 -15.63
CA PRO A 44 -3.98 10.17 -16.25
C PRO A 44 -2.54 10.34 -16.79
N SER A 45 -2.40 11.12 -17.87
CA SER A 45 -1.10 11.42 -18.50
C SER A 45 -0.31 12.52 -17.80
N SER A 46 -0.95 13.34 -16.97
CA SER A 46 -0.35 14.45 -16.22
C SER A 46 -1.01 14.61 -14.85
N GLY A 47 -0.48 15.48 -14.01
CA GLY A 47 -1.02 15.77 -12.68
C GLY A 47 -0.38 14.94 -11.57
N CYS A 48 -0.94 15.00 -10.37
CA CYS A 48 -0.39 14.31 -9.21
C CYS A 48 -1.47 13.69 -8.33
N PHE A 49 -1.06 12.69 -7.55
CA PHE A 49 -1.85 12.10 -6.48
C PHE A 49 -1.36 12.64 -5.14
N VAL A 50 -2.29 13.17 -4.37
CA VAL A 50 -2.02 13.77 -3.06
C VAL A 50 -2.68 12.98 -1.95
N CYS A 51 -2.17 13.10 -0.73
CA CYS A 51 -2.77 12.48 0.44
C CYS A 51 -4.19 13.02 0.64
N ARG A 52 -5.19 12.14 0.76
CA ARG A 52 -6.58 12.55 0.99
C ARG A 52 -6.75 13.30 2.33
N GLY A 53 -5.93 12.97 3.34
CA GLY A 53 -6.01 13.61 4.66
C GLY A 53 -5.35 14.99 4.76
N CYS A 54 -4.15 15.18 4.20
CA CYS A 54 -3.40 16.43 4.36
C CYS A 54 -3.09 17.17 3.05
N LEU A 55 -3.51 16.62 1.91
CA LEU A 55 -3.28 17.17 0.57
C LEU A 55 -1.80 17.29 0.17
N SER A 56 -0.89 16.70 0.95
CA SER A 56 0.54 16.64 0.60
C SER A 56 0.73 15.83 -0.69
N PRO A 57 1.52 16.30 -1.68
CA PRO A 57 1.75 15.56 -2.92
C PRO A 57 2.55 14.29 -2.64
N LEU A 58 2.07 13.14 -3.13
CA LEU A 58 2.65 11.83 -2.86
C LEU A 58 3.29 11.20 -4.10
N PHE A 59 2.53 11.13 -5.21
CA PHE A 59 2.95 10.44 -6.42
C PHE A 59 2.68 11.30 -7.66
N PRO A 60 3.62 11.43 -8.61
CA PRO A 60 3.31 12.02 -9.92
C PRO A 60 2.45 11.06 -10.73
N ALA A 61 1.54 11.56 -11.57
CA ALA A 61 0.73 10.72 -12.45
C ALA A 61 1.59 9.83 -13.37
N SER A 62 2.73 10.34 -13.82
CA SER A 62 3.71 9.63 -14.66
C SER A 62 4.35 8.39 -14.01
N SER A 63 4.23 8.23 -12.69
CA SER A 63 4.70 7.03 -11.97
C SER A 63 3.66 5.91 -11.91
N LYS A 64 2.41 6.20 -12.26
CA LYS A 64 1.33 5.22 -12.19
C LYS A 64 1.47 4.19 -13.32
N PHE A 65 1.31 2.92 -12.99
CA PHE A 65 1.33 1.84 -13.98
C PHE A 65 0.26 0.76 -13.70
N LYS A 66 -0.01 -0.08 -14.70
CA LYS A 66 -0.99 -1.17 -14.60
C LYS A 66 -0.34 -2.43 -14.06
N SER A 67 -0.43 -2.64 -12.74
CA SER A 67 0.06 -3.85 -12.06
C SER A 67 -0.87 -5.06 -12.20
N GLY A 68 -2.18 -4.82 -12.41
CA GLY A 68 -3.20 -5.86 -12.38
C GLY A 68 -3.53 -6.38 -10.97
N CYS A 69 -3.03 -5.74 -9.90
CA CYS A 69 -3.27 -6.20 -8.53
C CYS A 69 -4.66 -5.81 -7.97
N GLY A 70 -5.40 -4.92 -8.65
CA GLY A 70 -6.70 -4.41 -8.21
C GLY A 70 -6.62 -3.17 -7.33
N TRP A 71 -5.46 -2.51 -7.26
CA TRP A 71 -5.26 -1.23 -6.58
C TRP A 71 -4.35 -0.34 -7.44
N PRO A 72 -4.43 0.98 -7.31
CA PRO A 72 -3.47 1.87 -7.96
C PRO A 72 -2.04 1.52 -7.55
N ALA A 73 -1.18 1.40 -8.56
CA ALA A 73 0.24 1.08 -8.40
C ALA A 73 1.11 2.20 -8.98
N PHE A 74 2.16 2.56 -8.22
CA PHE A 74 3.15 3.56 -8.60
C PHE A 74 4.56 3.00 -8.47
N ASP A 75 5.51 3.49 -9.26
CA ASP A 75 6.89 2.99 -9.29
C ASP A 75 7.91 3.93 -8.61
N ARG A 76 7.48 5.16 -8.28
CA ARG A 76 8.25 6.21 -7.57
C ARG A 76 7.29 7.16 -6.84
N ALA A 77 7.78 7.78 -5.78
CA ALA A 77 7.08 8.81 -5.02
C ALA A 77 7.84 10.15 -5.09
N TYR A 78 7.20 11.25 -4.74
CA TYR A 78 7.92 12.51 -4.52
C TYR A 78 8.84 12.39 -3.30
N LYS A 79 10.06 12.91 -3.43
CA LYS A 79 11.13 12.79 -2.46
C LYS A 79 10.73 13.31 -1.09
N GLY A 80 10.89 12.46 -0.07
CA GLY A 80 10.54 12.74 1.32
C GLY A 80 9.04 12.84 1.62
N LYS A 81 8.15 12.50 0.67
CA LYS A 81 6.69 12.61 0.85
C LYS A 81 6.00 11.32 1.29
N VAL A 82 6.63 10.19 0.99
CA VAL A 82 6.17 8.86 1.40
C VAL A 82 7.28 8.22 2.22
N LYS A 83 6.92 7.53 3.31
CA LYS A 83 7.88 6.76 4.13
C LYS A 83 7.46 5.30 4.15
N ALA A 84 8.42 4.40 3.95
CA ALA A 84 8.23 2.97 4.19
C ALA A 84 8.54 2.65 5.66
N VAL A 85 7.63 1.95 6.32
CA VAL A 85 7.77 1.50 7.71
C VAL A 85 7.47 0.01 7.79
N LEU A 86 8.13 -0.70 8.71
CA LEU A 86 7.92 -2.14 8.85
C LEU A 86 6.48 -2.42 9.29
N ASP A 87 5.76 -3.20 8.49
CA ASP A 87 4.40 -3.61 8.79
C ASP A 87 4.39 -4.89 9.62
N LEU A 88 4.08 -4.74 10.91
CA LEU A 88 3.92 -5.85 11.85
C LEU A 88 2.46 -6.38 11.91
N SER A 89 1.53 -5.72 11.21
CA SER A 89 0.12 -6.13 11.14
C SER A 89 -0.07 -7.23 10.09
N GLY A 90 0.44 -8.44 10.37
CA GLY A 90 0.51 -9.57 9.44
C GLY A 90 -0.77 -9.82 8.62
N GLY A 91 -0.65 -9.62 7.31
CA GLY A 91 -1.62 -9.98 6.27
C GLY A 91 -0.94 -10.74 5.15
N MET A 92 -0.99 -12.08 5.17
CA MET A 92 -0.40 -12.92 4.12
C MET A 92 -1.01 -12.62 2.75
N ARG A 93 -0.18 -12.21 1.77
CA ARG A 93 -0.42 -12.47 0.34
C ARG A 93 0.91 -12.80 -0.34
N GLY A 94 1.12 -14.09 -0.60
CA GLY A 94 2.29 -14.63 -1.27
C GLY A 94 2.16 -14.71 -2.78
N CYS A 95 3.29 -14.95 -3.44
CA CYS A 95 3.47 -15.19 -4.87
C CYS A 95 2.46 -16.18 -5.47
N LEU A 96 2.13 -16.00 -6.76
CA LEU A 96 1.11 -16.71 -7.55
C LEU A 96 1.37 -18.21 -7.82
N SER A 97 2.14 -18.92 -6.98
CA SER A 97 2.30 -20.38 -7.11
C SER A 97 1.16 -21.10 -6.38
N PRO A 98 0.42 -22.03 -7.02
CA PRO A 98 -0.66 -22.76 -6.34
C PRO A 98 -0.08 -23.69 -5.26
N LEU A 99 -0.39 -23.38 -3.99
CA LEU A 99 0.11 -24.11 -2.81
C LEU A 99 -0.90 -25.16 -2.30
N PHE A 100 -2.19 -24.86 -2.40
CA PHE A 100 -3.29 -25.70 -1.91
C PHE A 100 -4.35 -25.86 -3.00
N PRO A 101 -4.91 -27.07 -3.21
CA PRO A 101 -6.08 -27.25 -4.07
C PRO A 101 -7.31 -26.57 -3.46
N ALA A 102 -8.11 -25.86 -4.26
CA ALA A 102 -9.29 -25.13 -3.75
C ALA A 102 -10.30 -26.04 -3.02
N SER A 103 -10.37 -27.31 -3.41
CA SER A 103 -11.21 -28.34 -2.77
C SER A 103 -10.78 -28.73 -1.34
N SER A 104 -9.57 -28.34 -0.92
CA SER A 104 -9.09 -28.56 0.46
C SER A 104 -9.48 -27.45 1.43
N LYS A 105 -10.11 -26.38 0.94
CA LYS A 105 -10.49 -25.24 1.76
C LYS A 105 -11.65 -25.60 2.69
N PHE A 106 -11.52 -25.28 3.97
CA PHE A 106 -12.57 -25.48 4.97
C PHE A 106 -12.73 -24.25 5.88
N LYS A 107 -13.84 -24.19 6.62
CA LYS A 107 -14.16 -23.09 7.54
C LYS A 107 -13.64 -23.39 8.94
N SER A 108 -12.51 -22.80 9.30
CA SER A 108 -11.83 -23.00 10.60
C SER A 108 -12.34 -22.10 11.73
N GLY A 109 -13.05 -21.01 11.41
CA GLY A 109 -13.52 -20.03 12.40
C GLY A 109 -12.43 -19.09 12.94
N CYS A 110 -11.17 -19.19 12.51
CA CYS A 110 -10.05 -18.39 13.02
C CYS A 110 -9.76 -17.10 12.24
N GLY A 111 -10.62 -16.74 11.27
CA GLY A 111 -10.45 -15.52 10.44
C GLY A 111 -9.48 -15.66 9.26
N TRP A 112 -8.81 -16.81 9.11
CA TRP A 112 -7.87 -17.09 8.01
C TRP A 112 -8.37 -18.21 7.08
N PRO A 113 -8.02 -18.19 5.77
CA PRO A 113 -8.24 -19.32 4.88
C PRO A 113 -7.52 -20.57 5.40
N ALA A 114 -8.26 -21.64 5.66
CA ALA A 114 -7.72 -22.90 6.14
C ALA A 114 -7.85 -23.97 5.07
N PHE A 115 -6.83 -24.82 4.94
CA PHE A 115 -6.76 -25.88 3.94
C PHE A 115 -6.30 -27.18 4.62
N ASP A 116 -6.95 -28.29 4.31
CA ASP A 116 -6.63 -29.60 4.91
C ASP A 116 -5.53 -30.37 4.16
N ARG A 117 -5.16 -29.92 2.95
CA ARG A 117 -4.22 -30.60 2.05
C ARG A 117 -3.44 -29.59 1.22
N ALA A 118 -2.16 -29.85 0.98
CA ALA A 118 -1.28 -29.06 0.12
C ALA A 118 -0.78 -29.89 -1.08
N TYR A 119 -0.36 -29.23 -2.16
CA TYR A 119 0.34 -29.92 -3.25
C TYR A 119 1.69 -30.46 -2.76
N LYS A 120 2.03 -31.71 -3.12
CA LYS A 120 3.24 -32.41 -2.65
C LYS A 120 4.50 -31.60 -2.99
N GLY A 121 5.33 -31.33 -1.98
CA GLY A 121 6.57 -30.56 -2.12
C GLY A 121 6.38 -29.05 -2.30
N LYS A 122 5.14 -28.52 -2.23
CA LYS A 122 4.85 -27.08 -2.33
C LYS A 122 4.77 -26.37 -0.98
N VAL A 123 4.66 -27.12 0.12
CA VAL A 123 4.56 -26.58 1.47
C VAL A 123 5.54 -27.33 2.38
N LYS A 124 6.35 -26.59 3.14
CA LYS A 124 7.20 -27.11 4.21
C LYS A 124 6.71 -26.50 5.51
N ALA A 125 6.26 -27.32 6.45
CA ALA A 125 5.89 -26.86 7.78
C ALA A 125 7.17 -26.67 8.61
N VAL A 126 7.45 -25.43 8.98
CA VAL A 126 8.52 -25.06 9.91
C VAL A 126 7.87 -24.24 11.01
N LEU A 127 8.23 -24.49 12.27
CA LEU A 127 7.80 -23.65 13.38
C LEU A 127 8.47 -22.28 13.22
N ASP A 128 7.70 -21.30 12.79
CA ASP A 128 8.20 -19.99 12.41
C ASP A 128 7.80 -18.93 13.45
N LEU A 129 8.76 -18.57 14.30
CA LEU A 129 8.69 -17.39 15.18
C LEU A 129 9.49 -16.20 14.59
N SER A 130 9.90 -16.30 13.33
CA SER A 130 10.90 -15.46 12.66
C SER A 130 10.74 -15.44 11.13
N GLY A 131 9.58 -15.08 10.55
CA GLY A 131 9.48 -15.28 9.08
C GLY A 131 8.16 -14.97 8.35
N GLY A 132 7.33 -14.07 8.87
CA GLY A 132 6.38 -13.38 7.98
C GLY A 132 7.18 -12.62 6.90
N MET A 133 6.80 -12.74 5.62
CA MET A 133 7.33 -11.91 4.54
C MET A 133 7.34 -10.45 5.02
N ARG A 134 8.52 -9.80 5.10
CA ARG A 134 8.61 -8.40 5.56
C ARG A 134 7.79 -7.56 4.60
N ARG A 135 6.65 -7.06 5.08
CA ARG A 135 5.85 -6.10 4.33
C ARG A 135 6.24 -4.71 4.82
N TRP A 136 6.31 -3.80 3.89
CA TRP A 136 6.62 -2.41 4.16
C TRP A 136 5.36 -1.60 3.91
N GLU A 137 4.77 -1.09 4.99
CA GLU A 137 3.68 -0.15 4.91
C GLU A 137 4.23 1.19 4.40
N ILE A 138 3.54 1.81 3.45
CA ILE A 138 3.82 3.18 3.05
C ILE A 138 2.84 4.13 3.73
N ILE A 139 3.39 5.15 4.36
CA ILE A 139 2.64 6.20 5.07
C ILE A 139 2.97 7.58 4.49
N CYS A 140 2.02 8.51 4.61
CA CYS A 140 2.28 9.91 4.29
C CYS A 140 3.29 10.49 5.30
N SER A 141 4.38 11.08 4.81
CA SER A 141 5.41 11.67 5.68
C SER A 141 4.95 12.89 6.46
N THR A 142 3.87 13.56 5.99
CA THR A 142 3.32 14.78 6.58
C THR A 142 2.34 14.48 7.72
N CYS A 143 1.37 13.58 7.53
CA CYS A 143 0.32 13.31 8.54
C CYS A 143 0.37 11.90 9.15
N GLY A 144 1.26 11.03 8.68
CA GLY A 144 1.37 9.65 9.15
C GLY A 144 0.21 8.73 8.72
N GLY A 145 -0.66 9.19 7.82
CA GLY A 145 -1.78 8.39 7.33
C GLY A 145 -1.31 7.19 6.51
N HIS A 146 -1.96 6.04 6.71
CA HIS A 146 -1.74 4.81 5.96
C HIS A 146 -2.16 4.98 4.49
N LEU A 147 -1.26 4.61 3.58
CA LEU A 147 -1.51 4.66 2.13
C LEU A 147 -1.67 3.25 1.55
N GLY A 148 -0.81 2.32 1.94
CA GLY A 148 -0.79 0.95 1.42
C GLY A 148 0.54 0.28 1.70
N HIS A 149 1.10 -0.42 0.71
CA HIS A 149 2.34 -1.18 0.84
C HIS A 149 3.28 -1.01 -0.35
N VAL A 150 4.58 -1.13 -0.10
CA VAL A 150 5.61 -1.22 -1.15
C VAL A 150 6.15 -2.64 -1.26
N PHE A 151 6.30 -3.09 -2.51
CA PHE A 151 6.87 -4.39 -2.88
C PHE A 151 8.05 -4.18 -3.82
N ASN A 152 9.11 -4.96 -3.63
CA ASN A 152 10.33 -4.86 -4.43
C ASN A 152 10.64 -6.22 -5.09
N GLY A 153 11.31 -6.20 -6.24
CA GLY A 153 11.81 -7.44 -6.88
C GLY A 153 10.88 -8.09 -7.90
N GLU A 154 9.72 -7.50 -8.18
CA GLU A 154 8.68 -8.09 -9.05
C GLU A 154 8.89 -7.83 -10.56
N ARG A 155 9.78 -6.90 -10.91
CA ARG A 155 10.22 -6.55 -12.28
C ARG A 155 9.08 -6.05 -13.17
N PHE A 156 8.12 -5.33 -12.59
CA PHE A 156 7.08 -4.63 -13.36
C PHE A 156 7.59 -3.36 -14.04
N THR A 157 8.58 -2.71 -13.44
CA THR A 157 9.18 -1.44 -13.88
C THR A 157 10.70 -1.49 -13.73
N ASP A 158 11.40 -0.54 -14.33
CA ASP A 158 12.87 -0.41 -14.21
C ASP A 158 13.31 -0.14 -12.77
N THR A 159 12.49 0.57 -11.99
CA THR A 159 12.74 0.81 -10.56
C THR A 159 12.62 -0.47 -9.73
N ASN A 160 11.91 -1.47 -10.26
CA ASN A 160 11.63 -2.74 -9.61
C ASN A 160 10.89 -2.60 -8.27
N GLU A 161 10.17 -1.48 -8.10
CA GLU A 161 9.29 -1.19 -6.97
C GLU A 161 7.84 -1.06 -7.43
N ARG A 162 6.93 -1.53 -6.57
CA ARG A 162 5.50 -1.36 -6.74
C ARG A 162 4.89 -0.84 -5.45
N HIS A 163 4.51 0.43 -5.47
CA HIS A 163 3.79 1.11 -4.41
C HIS A 163 2.30 0.87 -4.64
N CYS A 164 1.73 -0.12 -3.94
CA CYS A 164 0.34 -0.52 -4.03
C CYS A 164 -0.47 0.30 -3.02
N VAL A 165 -1.35 1.17 -3.50
CA VAL A 165 -1.98 2.22 -2.69
C VAL A 165 -3.49 2.03 -2.64
N ASN A 166 -4.14 2.39 -1.53
CA ASN A 166 -5.59 2.48 -1.47
C ASN A 166 -6.07 3.76 -2.16
N SER A 167 -7.04 3.67 -3.07
CA SER A 167 -7.65 4.82 -3.74
C SER A 167 -8.27 5.80 -2.73
N LEU A 168 -8.88 5.29 -1.65
CA LEU A 168 -9.43 6.11 -0.56
C LEU A 168 -8.36 6.92 0.21
N SER A 169 -7.08 6.54 0.14
CA SER A 169 -6.00 7.26 0.84
C SER A 169 -5.43 8.43 0.03
N ILE A 170 -5.75 8.49 -1.26
CA ILE A 170 -5.22 9.49 -2.20
C ILE A 170 -6.33 10.24 -2.92
N LYS A 171 -5.99 11.38 -3.51
CA LYS A 171 -6.85 12.19 -4.37
C LYS A 171 -6.05 12.64 -5.59
N TYR A 172 -6.63 12.54 -6.78
CA TYR A 172 -6.00 13.10 -7.98
C TYR A 172 -6.19 14.62 -8.04
N MET A 173 -5.14 15.32 -8.46
CA MET A 173 -5.14 16.73 -8.85
C MET A 173 -4.54 16.87 -10.24
N GLU A 174 -5.23 17.59 -11.12
CA GLU A 174 -4.81 17.78 -12.51
C GLU A 174 -3.50 18.56 -12.63
N ASN A 175 -3.24 19.47 -11.68
CA ASN A 175 -2.01 20.24 -11.63
C ASN A 175 -0.93 19.51 -10.83
N GLU A 176 0.29 19.45 -11.38
CA GLU A 176 1.47 19.04 -10.63
C GLU A 176 1.97 20.17 -9.71
N PRO A 177 2.74 19.83 -8.65
CA PRO A 177 3.42 20.81 -7.84
C PRO A 177 4.37 21.67 -8.70
N SER A 178 4.33 22.99 -8.52
CA SER A 178 5.26 23.92 -9.13
C SER A 178 6.09 24.60 -8.03
N PRO A 179 7.44 24.54 -8.08
CA PRO A 179 8.25 23.82 -9.07
C PRO A 179 8.10 22.29 -8.96
N PRO A 180 8.43 21.52 -10.03
CA PRO A 180 8.37 20.06 -10.01
C PRO A 180 9.22 19.49 -8.87
N LEU A 181 8.61 18.63 -8.06
CA LEU A 181 9.31 17.95 -6.98
C LEU A 181 10.17 16.81 -7.54
N GLU A 182 11.35 16.63 -6.96
CA GLU A 182 12.18 15.44 -7.21
C GLU A 182 11.41 14.17 -6.83
N THR A 183 11.70 13.07 -7.52
CA THR A 183 11.11 11.75 -7.24
C THR A 183 12.17 10.77 -6.76
N GLU A 184 11.74 9.78 -5.97
CA GLU A 184 12.60 8.72 -5.44
C GLU A 184 11.88 7.37 -5.40
N VAL A 185 12.69 6.31 -5.36
CA VAL A 185 12.28 4.97 -4.94
C VAL A 185 12.48 4.86 -3.43
N LEU A 186 11.60 4.15 -2.73
CA LEU A 186 11.66 4.11 -1.26
C LEU A 186 12.69 3.11 -0.75
N ASN A 187 12.96 2.07 -1.54
CA ASN A 187 13.81 0.92 -1.30
C ASN A 187 14.07 0.62 0.18
N PRO A 188 13.12 -0.02 0.86
CA PRO A 188 13.24 -0.22 2.30
C PRO A 188 14.28 -1.29 2.71
N GLU A 189 14.95 -1.92 1.75
CA GLU A 189 16.08 -2.84 1.99
C GLU A 189 17.45 -2.16 1.88
N LYS A 190 17.52 -0.89 1.48
CA LYS A 190 18.72 -0.04 1.56
C LYS A 190 18.79 0.66 2.92
#